data_AF-A0AAU9NVB5-F1
#
_entry.id   AF-A0AAU9NVB5-F1
#
_cell.length_a   1.000
_cell.length_b   1.000
_cell.length_c   1.000
_cell.angle_alpha   90.00
_cell.angle_beta   90.00
_cell.angle_gamma   90.00
#
_symmetry.space_group_name_H-M   'P 1'
#
loop_
_entity.id
_entity.type
_entity.pdbx_description
1 polymer ?
#
loop_
_entity_poly.entity_id
_entity_poly.type
_entity_poly.pdbx_seq_one_letter_code
_entity_poly.pdbx_strand_id
1 'polypeptide(L)'
;MNMVPQRTIVDQVSGWFTVYDDGFVDRTWTGPPEFKFMSDPVPPHNSFIHGVATHDLFIHPDSDDLRVRVYLPEVPDDPIKLPIILHLHGGGFCISQADWFMYYNTYTRLTCETGAIVVSTYLHLAPEHRLPAAIDEAYSTLLWLQDLANKKAHQPWLSCKGDFNRVFLIGDSTGGNIVHQLAKRVAGENLHPLRLAGAILIHPGFLRSVKSKSELEKPESPFFTRDMLYKFLQLGLPEGTTRDHPITCPMGEGRGAAWVGFAAVSDVFGGG
;
A
#
# COMPACT_ATOMS: atom_id res chain seq x y z
N MET A 1 -33.80 5.82 27.29
CA MET A 1 -33.48 5.89 25.85
C MET A 1 -32.22 6.72 25.72
N ASN A 2 -31.06 6.10 25.52
CA ASN A 2 -29.84 6.85 25.22
C ASN A 2 -30.00 7.43 23.80
N MET A 3 -30.06 8.75 23.68
CA MET A 3 -29.97 9.40 22.37
C MET A 3 -28.58 9.10 21.83
N VAL A 4 -28.51 8.34 20.75
CA VAL A 4 -27.26 8.23 19.97
C VAL A 4 -26.92 9.65 19.50
N PRO A 5 -25.73 10.18 19.78
CA PRO A 5 -25.34 11.50 19.30
C PRO A 5 -25.53 11.57 17.79
N GLN A 6 -26.27 12.59 17.33
CA GLN A 6 -26.48 12.79 15.90
C GLN A 6 -25.17 13.35 15.31
N ARG A 7 -24.41 12.49 14.64
CA ARG A 7 -23.17 12.88 13.94
C ARG A 7 -23.48 13.79 12.76
N THR A 8 -22.65 14.82 12.56
CA THR A 8 -22.74 15.71 11.41
C THR A 8 -21.69 15.32 10.37
N ILE A 9 -22.08 15.21 9.11
CA ILE A 9 -21.13 14.95 8.01
C ILE A 9 -20.30 16.21 7.77
N VAL A 10 -18.97 16.10 7.79
CA VAL A 10 -18.03 17.20 7.53
C VAL A 10 -17.33 17.08 6.17
N ASP A 11 -17.13 15.85 5.68
CA ASP A 11 -16.59 15.59 4.34
C ASP A 11 -17.07 14.23 3.83
N GLN A 12 -16.99 14.01 2.52
CA GLN A 12 -17.37 12.75 1.89
C GLN A 12 -16.63 12.56 0.57
N VAL A 13 -16.05 11.36 0.41
CA VAL A 13 -15.57 10.88 -0.89
C VAL A 13 -16.61 9.91 -1.44
N SER A 14 -17.38 10.37 -2.43
CA SER A 14 -18.55 9.66 -2.98
C SER A 14 -18.23 8.20 -3.29
N GLY A 15 -19.06 7.29 -2.81
CA GLY A 15 -18.91 5.84 -3.00
C GLY A 15 -17.92 5.16 -2.05
N TRP A 16 -16.96 5.90 -1.50
CA TRP A 16 -15.83 5.35 -0.74
C TRP A 16 -15.96 5.51 0.77
N PHE A 17 -16.17 6.73 1.27
CA PHE A 17 -16.31 6.96 2.71
C PHE A 17 -16.91 8.33 3.06
N THR A 18 -17.39 8.45 4.29
CA THR A 18 -17.95 9.66 4.89
C THR A 18 -17.21 9.99 6.19
N VAL A 19 -16.84 11.27 6.38
CA VAL A 19 -16.16 11.77 7.57
C VAL A 19 -17.15 12.58 8.41
N TYR A 20 -17.16 12.33 9.72
CA TYR A 20 -18.04 13.00 10.68
C TYR A 20 -17.28 13.97 11.59
N ASP A 21 -18.02 14.89 12.20
CA ASP A 21 -17.52 15.93 13.10
C ASP A 21 -16.84 15.41 14.37
N ASP A 22 -17.17 14.19 14.81
CA ASP A 22 -16.52 13.49 15.93
C ASP A 22 -15.24 12.75 15.53
N GLY A 23 -14.80 12.87 14.27
CA GLY A 23 -13.62 12.17 13.73
C GLY A 23 -13.90 10.73 13.30
N PHE A 24 -15.13 10.22 13.45
CA PHE A 24 -15.50 8.92 12.90
C PHE A 24 -15.46 8.94 11.37
N VAL A 25 -14.97 7.86 10.76
CA VAL A 25 -14.93 7.70 9.30
C VAL A 25 -15.65 6.40 8.92
N ASP A 26 -16.81 6.54 8.29
CA ASP A 26 -17.57 5.41 7.76
C ASP A 26 -17.09 5.08 6.35
N ARG A 27 -16.39 3.95 6.20
CA ARG A 27 -15.88 3.44 4.92
C ARG A 27 -16.82 2.41 4.26
N THR A 28 -18.10 2.41 4.62
CA THR A 28 -19.10 1.55 3.98
C THR A 28 -19.22 1.94 2.50
N TRP A 29 -19.00 0.97 1.61
CA TRP A 29 -19.14 1.16 0.17
C TRP A 29 -20.56 1.59 -0.21
N THR A 30 -20.65 2.74 -0.89
CA THR A 30 -21.92 3.31 -1.41
C THR A 30 -21.87 3.55 -2.91
N GLY A 31 -20.80 3.09 -3.58
CA GLY A 31 -20.66 3.16 -5.02
C GLY A 31 -21.49 2.11 -5.76
N PRO A 32 -21.28 1.93 -7.07
CA PRO A 32 -22.06 0.97 -7.85
C PRO A 32 -21.88 -0.46 -7.30
N PRO A 33 -22.98 -1.21 -7.10
CA PRO A 33 -22.96 -2.49 -6.39
C PRO A 33 -22.14 -3.58 -7.10
N GLU A 34 -22.06 -3.52 -8.43
CA GLU A 34 -21.32 -4.47 -9.27
C GLU A 34 -19.80 -4.43 -9.03
N PHE A 35 -19.27 -3.43 -8.33
CA PHE A 35 -17.85 -3.33 -7.98
C PHE A 35 -17.56 -3.49 -6.49
N LYS A 36 -18.59 -3.61 -5.66
CA LYS A 36 -18.43 -3.78 -4.20
C LYS A 36 -17.48 -4.94 -3.88
N PHE A 37 -17.59 -6.04 -4.64
CA PHE A 37 -16.80 -7.26 -4.42
C PHE A 37 -15.29 -7.01 -4.40
N MET A 38 -14.79 -5.97 -5.09
CA MET A 38 -13.36 -5.65 -5.13
C MET A 38 -12.82 -5.27 -3.74
N SER A 39 -13.68 -4.68 -2.90
CA SER A 39 -13.37 -4.23 -1.55
C SER A 39 -13.75 -5.24 -0.47
N ASP A 40 -14.34 -6.37 -0.84
CA ASP A 40 -14.71 -7.39 0.14
C ASP A 40 -13.45 -8.03 0.72
N PRO A 41 -13.32 -8.11 2.05
CA PRO A 41 -12.16 -8.72 2.68
C PRO A 41 -12.15 -10.23 2.44
N VAL A 42 -11.00 -10.76 2.06
CA VAL A 42 -10.77 -12.20 1.93
C VAL A 42 -10.06 -12.68 3.19
N PRO A 43 -10.61 -13.63 3.96
CA PRO A 43 -9.90 -14.21 5.11
C PRO A 43 -8.60 -14.92 4.68
N PRO A 44 -7.55 -14.93 5.53
CA PRO A 44 -6.36 -15.71 5.24
C PRO A 44 -6.68 -17.21 5.22
N HIS A 45 -5.95 -17.98 4.43
CA HIS A 45 -6.09 -19.43 4.32
C HIS A 45 -4.73 -20.13 4.38
N ASN A 46 -4.56 -21.00 5.38
CA ASN A 46 -3.29 -21.70 5.59
C ASN A 46 -3.03 -22.84 4.60
N SER A 47 -4.08 -23.32 3.93
CA SER A 47 -3.97 -24.33 2.87
C SER A 47 -3.61 -23.66 1.54
N PHE A 48 -2.84 -24.36 0.71
CA PHE A 48 -2.56 -23.91 -0.65
C PHE A 48 -3.84 -24.00 -1.51
N ILE A 49 -4.35 -22.83 -1.90
CA ILE A 49 -5.46 -22.68 -2.84
C ILE A 49 -4.88 -22.05 -4.10
N HIS A 50 -5.02 -22.75 -5.23
CA HIS A 50 -4.39 -22.36 -6.50
C HIS A 50 -2.86 -22.14 -6.39
N GLY A 51 -2.19 -22.90 -5.53
CA GLY A 51 -0.73 -22.83 -5.34
C GLY A 51 -0.25 -21.71 -4.41
N VAL A 52 -1.14 -21.07 -3.64
CA VAL A 52 -0.76 -20.04 -2.64
C VAL A 52 -1.45 -20.30 -1.32
N ALA A 53 -0.73 -20.13 -0.21
CA ALA A 53 -1.31 -19.99 1.12
C ALA A 53 -1.16 -18.54 1.59
N THR A 54 -2.09 -18.06 2.41
CA THR A 54 -2.06 -16.70 2.96
C THR A 54 -2.10 -16.69 4.48
N HIS A 55 -1.30 -15.81 5.09
CA HIS A 55 -1.19 -15.68 6.55
C HIS A 55 -1.20 -14.21 6.96
N ASP A 56 -1.98 -13.86 7.97
CA ASP A 56 -1.93 -12.54 8.61
C ASP A 56 -1.07 -12.62 9.86
N LEU A 57 -0.12 -11.69 10.00
CA LEU A 57 0.87 -11.68 11.09
C LEU A 57 1.00 -10.27 11.66
N PHE A 58 1.20 -10.17 12.97
CA PHE A 58 1.72 -8.95 13.61
C PHE A 58 3.24 -8.95 13.50
N ILE A 59 3.84 -7.81 13.13
CA ILE A 59 5.29 -7.74 12.94
C ILE A 59 6.05 -7.45 14.24
N HIS A 60 5.35 -6.97 15.27
CA HIS A 60 5.87 -6.79 16.63
C HIS A 60 5.16 -7.75 17.58
N PRO A 61 5.88 -8.60 18.35
CA PRO A 61 5.25 -9.58 19.24
C PRO A 61 4.50 -8.93 20.41
N ASP A 62 4.89 -7.71 20.80
CA ASP A 62 4.34 -6.97 21.93
C ASP A 62 3.36 -5.86 21.51
N SER A 63 2.99 -5.81 20.23
CA SER A 63 2.12 -4.77 19.68
C SER A 63 1.23 -5.30 18.57
N ASP A 64 -0.08 -5.11 18.74
CA ASP A 64 -1.09 -5.44 17.75
C ASP A 64 -1.31 -4.32 16.72
N ASP A 65 -0.39 -3.35 16.64
CA ASP A 65 -0.56 -2.12 15.86
C ASP A 65 -0.26 -2.33 14.37
N LEU A 66 0.79 -3.09 14.05
CA LEU A 66 1.25 -3.25 12.67
C LEU A 66 1.18 -4.70 12.20
N ARG A 67 0.38 -4.91 11.16
CA ARG A 67 0.10 -6.21 10.55
C ARG A 67 0.60 -6.29 9.11
N VAL A 68 0.87 -7.51 8.68
CA VAL A 68 1.13 -7.85 7.28
C VAL A 68 0.32 -9.08 6.88
N ARG A 69 -0.04 -9.16 5.59
CA ARG A 69 -0.51 -10.37 4.94
C ARG A 69 0.62 -10.96 4.10
N VAL A 70 0.95 -12.22 4.34
CA VAL A 70 1.97 -12.96 3.60
C VAL A 70 1.28 -13.90 2.61
N TYR A 71 1.71 -13.86 1.34
CA TYR A 71 1.34 -14.83 0.30
C TYR A 71 2.54 -15.74 0.08
N LEU A 72 2.36 -17.02 0.35
CA LEU A 72 3.39 -18.05 0.27
C LEU A 72 3.10 -18.96 -0.93
N PRO A 73 3.98 -19.01 -1.95
CA PRO A 73 3.79 -19.94 -3.06
C PRO A 73 4.03 -21.38 -2.61
N GLU A 74 3.27 -22.30 -3.19
CA GLU A 74 3.50 -23.74 -3.08
C GLU A 74 4.77 -24.08 -3.87
N VAL A 75 5.88 -24.27 -3.16
CA VAL A 75 7.17 -24.62 -3.76
C VAL A 75 7.63 -25.98 -3.25
N PRO A 76 8.34 -26.78 -4.06
CA PRO A 76 8.98 -28.00 -3.59
C PRO A 76 9.92 -27.75 -2.41
N ASP A 77 10.23 -28.80 -1.65
CA ASP A 77 11.20 -28.78 -0.54
C ASP A 77 12.67 -28.61 -0.98
N ASP A 78 12.90 -27.88 -2.06
CA ASP A 78 14.22 -27.51 -2.56
C ASP A 78 14.87 -26.45 -1.63
N PRO A 79 16.21 -26.48 -1.45
CA PRO A 79 16.97 -25.41 -0.80
C PRO A 79 16.89 -24.02 -1.47
N ILE A 80 16.26 -23.88 -2.65
CA ILE A 80 16.12 -22.58 -3.31
C ILE A 80 15.40 -21.56 -2.41
N LYS A 81 16.06 -20.42 -2.19
CA LYS A 81 15.48 -19.24 -1.54
C LYS A 81 14.62 -18.45 -2.55
N LEU A 82 13.51 -17.91 -2.08
CA LEU A 82 12.51 -17.20 -2.88
C LEU A 82 12.67 -15.68 -2.73
N PRO A 83 12.59 -14.89 -3.82
CA PRO A 83 12.52 -13.43 -3.71
C PRO A 83 11.39 -12.98 -2.78
N ILE A 84 11.57 -11.82 -2.14
CA ILE A 84 10.55 -11.22 -1.27
C ILE A 84 10.04 -9.95 -1.93
N ILE A 85 8.73 -9.77 -1.98
CA ILE A 85 8.08 -8.57 -2.51
C ILE A 85 7.32 -7.90 -1.38
N LEU A 86 7.77 -6.72 -0.94
CA LEU A 86 7.05 -5.87 0.00
C LEU A 86 6.04 -5.02 -0.76
N HIS A 87 4.75 -5.38 -0.62
CA HIS A 87 3.63 -4.67 -1.19
C HIS A 87 3.08 -3.59 -0.25
N LEU A 88 2.87 -2.40 -0.83
CA LEU A 88 2.24 -1.25 -0.20
C LEU A 88 1.02 -0.87 -1.05
N HIS A 89 -0.17 -0.95 -0.46
CA HIS A 89 -1.41 -0.77 -1.20
C HIS A 89 -1.71 0.70 -1.54
N GLY A 90 -2.45 0.88 -2.63
CA GLY A 90 -3.07 2.12 -3.06
C GLY A 90 -4.22 2.58 -2.18
N GLY A 91 -5.18 3.30 -2.77
CA GLY A 91 -6.38 3.77 -2.07
C GLY A 91 -6.35 5.21 -1.56
N GLY A 92 -5.60 6.10 -2.20
CA GLY A 92 -5.67 7.54 -1.87
C GLY A 92 -5.18 7.88 -0.45
N PHE A 93 -4.42 6.98 0.18
CA PHE A 93 -4.06 6.97 1.61
C PHE A 93 -5.23 6.81 2.59
N CYS A 94 -6.48 6.79 2.11
CA CYS A 94 -7.67 6.84 2.97
C CYS A 94 -8.52 5.57 2.90
N ILE A 95 -8.32 4.70 1.92
CA ILE A 95 -9.10 3.47 1.71
C ILE A 95 -8.19 2.29 1.37
N SER A 96 -8.83 1.14 1.18
CA SER A 96 -8.24 -0.16 0.85
C SER A 96 -7.43 -0.77 1.99
N GLN A 97 -7.28 -2.09 1.94
CA GLN A 97 -6.57 -2.88 2.93
C GLN A 97 -5.89 -4.06 2.23
N ALA A 98 -4.85 -4.62 2.85
CA ALA A 98 -4.11 -5.76 2.30
C ALA A 98 -4.97 -7.00 2.00
N ASP A 99 -6.16 -7.11 2.61
CA ASP A 99 -7.08 -8.24 2.45
C ASP A 99 -8.21 -8.04 1.44
N TRP A 100 -8.33 -6.86 0.83
CA TRP A 100 -9.35 -6.61 -0.18
C TRP A 100 -9.21 -7.61 -1.35
N PHE A 101 -10.34 -8.11 -1.85
CA PHE A 101 -10.38 -9.10 -2.93
C PHE A 101 -9.53 -8.71 -4.14
N MET A 102 -9.51 -7.42 -4.52
CA MET A 102 -8.68 -6.96 -5.64
C MET A 102 -7.18 -7.22 -5.41
N TYR A 103 -6.69 -7.00 -4.18
CA TYR A 103 -5.29 -7.28 -3.83
C TYR A 103 -5.05 -8.76 -3.62
N TYR A 104 -5.96 -9.46 -2.97
CA TYR A 104 -5.92 -10.92 -2.87
C TYR A 104 -5.79 -11.59 -4.26
N ASN A 105 -6.68 -11.28 -5.19
CA ASN A 105 -6.65 -11.85 -6.54
C ASN A 105 -5.36 -11.48 -7.29
N THR A 106 -4.89 -10.24 -7.18
CA THR A 106 -3.68 -9.76 -7.86
C THR A 106 -2.42 -10.44 -7.30
N TYR A 107 -2.25 -10.44 -5.99
CA TYR A 107 -1.02 -10.94 -5.36
C TYR A 107 -0.96 -12.45 -5.23
N THR A 108 -2.10 -13.15 -5.21
CA THR A 108 -2.12 -14.61 -5.42
C THR A 108 -1.57 -14.97 -6.80
N ARG A 109 -2.01 -14.30 -7.87
CA ARG A 109 -1.49 -14.54 -9.23
C ARG A 109 -0.01 -14.18 -9.34
N LEU A 110 0.38 -13.01 -8.85
CA LEU A 110 1.78 -12.57 -8.85
C LEU A 110 2.68 -13.59 -8.12
N THR A 111 2.23 -14.07 -6.96
CA THR A 111 2.95 -15.08 -6.16
C THR A 111 3.14 -16.37 -6.96
N CYS A 112 2.09 -16.88 -7.62
CA CYS A 112 2.20 -18.07 -8.46
C CYS A 112 3.15 -17.89 -9.64
N GLU A 113 3.05 -16.77 -10.36
CA GLU A 113 3.80 -16.55 -11.59
C GLU A 113 5.29 -16.27 -11.33
N THR A 114 5.61 -15.63 -10.20
CA THR A 114 6.98 -15.23 -9.86
C THR A 114 7.70 -16.21 -8.95
N GLY A 115 6.97 -17.06 -8.23
CA GLY A 115 7.53 -17.88 -7.15
C GLY A 115 8.11 -17.03 -6.01
N ALA A 116 7.69 -15.77 -5.88
CA ALA A 116 8.14 -14.88 -4.81
C ALA A 116 7.19 -14.93 -3.61
N ILE A 117 7.71 -14.67 -2.41
CA ILE A 117 6.88 -14.44 -1.22
C ILE A 117 6.44 -12.97 -1.24
N VAL A 118 5.13 -12.72 -1.26
CA VAL A 118 4.61 -11.34 -1.15
C VAL A 118 4.27 -11.05 0.31
N VAL A 119 4.71 -9.91 0.81
CA VAL A 119 4.39 -9.37 2.13
C VAL A 119 3.65 -8.05 1.91
N SER A 120 2.34 -8.04 2.13
CA SER A 120 1.47 -6.89 1.96
C SER A 120 1.19 -6.22 3.30
N THR A 121 1.53 -4.94 3.44
CA THR A 121 1.39 -4.21 4.71
C THR A 121 -0.05 -3.72 4.90
N TYR A 122 -0.62 -3.87 6.09
CA TYR A 122 -1.86 -3.20 6.48
C TYR A 122 -1.49 -1.77 6.92
N LEU A 123 -1.64 -0.81 6.01
CA LEU A 123 -1.29 0.58 6.30
C LEU A 123 -2.45 1.26 7.01
N HIS A 124 -2.15 2.08 8.02
CA HIS A 124 -3.15 2.92 8.65
C HIS A 124 -3.65 3.97 7.64
N LEU A 125 -4.95 4.22 7.75
CA LEU A 125 -5.67 5.07 6.81
C LEU A 125 -5.84 6.47 7.37
N ALA A 126 -5.70 7.44 6.48
CA ALA A 126 -6.13 8.80 6.73
C ALA A 126 -7.66 8.92 6.56
N PRO A 127 -8.31 9.94 7.16
CA PRO A 127 -7.74 11.05 7.94
C PRO A 127 -7.33 10.71 9.39
N GLU A 128 -7.66 9.54 9.93
CA GLU A 128 -7.32 9.16 11.31
C GLU A 128 -5.80 9.13 11.53
N HIS A 129 -5.07 8.62 10.54
CA HIS A 129 -3.60 8.54 10.53
C HIS A 129 -3.06 9.18 9.24
N ARG A 130 -2.99 10.51 9.23
CA ARG A 130 -2.42 11.28 8.10
C ARG A 130 -0.95 10.91 7.88
N LEU A 131 -0.46 11.15 6.67
CA LEU A 131 0.96 11.03 6.34
C LEU A 131 1.80 11.89 7.29
N PRO A 132 2.98 11.41 7.74
CA PRO A 132 3.73 10.28 7.20
C PRO A 132 3.43 8.89 7.80
N ALA A 133 2.35 8.69 8.57
CA ALA A 133 2.08 7.41 9.26
C ALA A 133 2.25 6.15 8.39
N ALA A 134 1.58 6.10 7.23
CA ALA A 134 1.73 4.97 6.30
C ALA A 134 3.18 4.77 5.75
N ILE A 135 3.97 5.85 5.65
CA ILE A 135 5.39 5.77 5.25
C ILE A 135 6.24 5.23 6.40
N ASP A 136 5.94 5.63 7.63
CA ASP A 136 6.61 5.13 8.83
C ASP A 136 6.32 3.64 9.05
N GLU A 137 5.10 3.19 8.78
CA GLU A 137 4.72 1.78 8.83
C GLU A 137 5.40 0.95 7.76
N ALA A 138 5.43 1.43 6.51
CA ALA A 138 6.16 0.78 5.44
C ALA A 138 7.66 0.63 5.79
N TYR A 139 8.24 1.63 6.45
CA TYR A 139 9.61 1.58 6.96
C TYR A 139 9.76 0.55 8.10
N SER A 140 8.84 0.54 9.07
CA SER A 140 8.82 -0.46 10.15
C SER A 140 8.70 -1.90 9.61
N THR A 141 7.87 -2.14 8.59
CA THR A 141 7.78 -3.44 7.91
C THR A 141 9.08 -3.82 7.21
N LEU A 142 9.77 -2.87 6.57
CA LEU A 142 11.07 -3.12 5.96
C LEU A 142 12.14 -3.47 7.01
N LEU A 143 12.15 -2.76 8.15
CA LEU A 143 13.05 -3.07 9.27
C LEU A 143 12.75 -4.44 9.88
N TRP A 144 11.48 -4.83 9.97
CA TRP A 144 11.12 -6.18 10.38
C TRP A 144 11.66 -7.26 9.44
N LEU A 145 11.58 -7.04 8.12
CA LEU A 145 12.22 -7.93 7.15
C LEU A 145 13.75 -7.99 7.35
N GLN A 146 14.38 -6.85 7.67
CA GLN A 146 15.81 -6.80 8.00
C GLN A 146 16.11 -7.58 9.30
N ASP A 147 15.25 -7.52 10.31
CA ASP A 147 15.43 -8.27 11.56
C ASP A 147 15.26 -9.78 11.36
N LEU A 148 14.36 -10.21 10.48
CA LEU A 148 14.29 -11.61 10.04
C LEU A 148 15.58 -12.05 9.34
N ALA A 149 16.12 -11.20 8.45
CA ALA A 149 17.38 -11.46 7.76
C ALA A 149 18.57 -11.57 8.76
N ASN A 150 18.55 -10.75 9.81
CA ASN A 150 19.53 -10.74 10.90
C ASN A 150 19.29 -11.83 11.96
N LYS A 151 18.23 -12.64 11.85
CA LYS A 151 17.82 -13.63 12.86
C LYS A 151 17.52 -13.01 14.24
N LYS A 152 17.17 -11.72 14.28
CA LYS A 152 16.67 -11.03 15.49
C LYS A 152 15.18 -11.27 15.70
N ALA A 153 14.46 -11.47 14.61
CA ALA A 153 13.10 -11.98 14.59
C ALA A 153 13.08 -13.36 13.91
N HIS A 154 11.98 -14.11 14.11
CA HIS A 154 11.80 -15.39 13.43
C HIS A 154 10.36 -15.56 12.95
N GLN A 155 10.23 -15.98 11.70
CA GLN A 155 8.98 -16.41 11.07
C GLN A 155 9.30 -17.64 10.22
N PRO A 156 8.73 -18.83 10.50
CA PRO A 156 9.22 -20.10 9.96
C PRO A 156 9.40 -20.08 8.43
N TRP A 157 8.36 -19.76 7.68
CA TRP A 157 8.37 -19.83 6.21
C TRP A 157 9.23 -18.71 5.60
N LEU A 158 9.12 -17.49 6.13
CA LEU A 158 9.83 -16.34 5.60
C LEU A 158 11.33 -16.36 5.93
N SER A 159 11.70 -16.79 7.14
CA SER A 159 13.11 -16.92 7.56
C SER A 159 13.81 -18.09 6.86
N CYS A 160 13.10 -19.21 6.68
CA CYS A 160 13.68 -20.41 6.08
C CYS A 160 13.68 -20.37 4.55
N LYS A 161 12.67 -19.79 3.90
CA LYS A 161 12.54 -19.80 2.42
C LYS A 161 12.79 -18.44 1.78
N GLY A 162 12.64 -17.32 2.50
CA GLY A 162 12.89 -15.98 1.95
C GLY A 162 14.36 -15.72 1.61
N ASP A 163 14.58 -15.08 0.48
CA ASP A 163 15.86 -14.54 0.01
C ASP A 163 15.94 -13.04 0.31
N PHE A 164 16.52 -12.71 1.46
CA PHE A 164 16.67 -11.31 1.89
C PHE A 164 17.70 -10.52 1.05
N ASN A 165 18.43 -11.17 0.12
CA ASN A 165 19.27 -10.46 -0.86
C ASN A 165 18.49 -10.04 -2.13
N ARG A 166 17.25 -10.54 -2.29
CA ARG A 166 16.34 -10.24 -3.42
C ARG A 166 15.00 -9.72 -2.91
N VAL A 167 15.03 -8.57 -2.23
CA VAL A 167 13.82 -7.87 -1.77
C VAL A 167 13.41 -6.79 -2.77
N PHE A 168 12.16 -6.78 -3.19
CA PHE A 168 11.58 -5.78 -4.09
C PHE A 168 10.48 -5.01 -3.37
N LEU A 169 10.37 -3.73 -3.65
CA LEU A 169 9.20 -2.93 -3.24
C LEU A 169 8.18 -2.90 -4.39
N ILE A 170 6.90 -3.01 -4.10
CA ILE A 170 5.84 -2.84 -5.09
C ILE A 170 4.69 -2.05 -4.52
N GLY A 171 4.06 -1.20 -5.34
CA GLY A 171 2.86 -0.48 -4.93
C GLY A 171 2.14 0.17 -6.09
N ASP A 172 0.82 0.18 -5.99
CA ASP A 172 -0.10 0.79 -6.94
C ASP A 172 -0.61 2.14 -6.43
N SER A 173 -0.89 3.09 -7.32
CA SER A 173 -1.47 4.39 -6.93
C SER A 173 -0.67 5.05 -5.79
N THR A 174 -1.31 5.40 -4.67
CA THR A 174 -0.64 5.93 -3.47
C THR A 174 0.35 4.96 -2.84
N GLY A 175 0.19 3.65 -3.01
CA GLY A 175 1.19 2.65 -2.63
C GLY A 175 2.50 2.85 -3.38
N GLY A 176 2.43 3.16 -4.68
CA GLY A 176 3.60 3.53 -5.49
C GLY A 176 4.27 4.84 -5.02
N ASN A 177 3.49 5.77 -4.45
CA ASN A 177 4.04 6.95 -3.78
C ASN A 177 4.82 6.56 -2.51
N ILE A 178 4.24 5.70 -1.66
CA ILE A 178 4.88 5.23 -0.43
C ILE A 178 6.16 4.45 -0.75
N VAL A 179 6.15 3.60 -1.80
CA VAL A 179 7.36 2.93 -2.32
C VAL A 179 8.47 3.94 -2.61
N HIS A 180 8.16 5.03 -3.31
CA HIS A 180 9.14 6.08 -3.61
C HIS A 180 9.67 6.77 -2.35
N GLN A 181 8.79 7.12 -1.41
CA GLN A 181 9.19 7.77 -0.16
C GLN A 181 10.03 6.84 0.73
N LEU A 182 9.66 5.57 0.83
CA LEU A 182 10.42 4.54 1.55
C LEU A 182 11.80 4.36 0.94
N ALA A 183 11.86 4.16 -0.38
CA ALA A 183 13.13 4.04 -1.09
C ALA A 183 14.05 5.25 -0.88
N LYS A 184 13.48 6.46 -0.93
CA LYS A 184 14.22 7.70 -0.67
C LYS A 184 14.74 7.76 0.77
N ARG A 185 13.92 7.36 1.75
CA ARG A 185 14.30 7.32 3.17
C ARG A 185 15.52 6.42 3.39
N VAL A 186 15.52 5.23 2.79
CA VAL A 186 16.56 4.23 3.03
C VAL A 186 17.75 4.29 2.07
N ALA A 187 17.77 5.22 1.10
CA ALA A 187 18.80 5.30 0.07
C ALA A 187 20.24 5.49 0.61
N GLY A 188 20.39 6.00 1.84
CA GLY A 188 21.67 6.16 2.53
C GLY A 188 21.85 5.28 3.76
N GLU A 189 20.90 4.39 4.04
CA GLU A 189 20.92 3.54 5.24
C GLU A 189 21.56 2.18 4.96
N ASN A 190 22.15 1.57 6.00
CA ASN A 190 22.69 0.23 5.89
C ASN A 190 21.62 -0.81 6.24
N LEU A 191 21.01 -1.39 5.20
CA LEU A 191 20.01 -2.44 5.35
C LEU A 191 20.59 -3.86 5.50
N HIS A 192 21.92 -4.04 5.46
CA HIS A 192 22.54 -5.36 5.50
C HIS A 192 22.03 -6.23 6.69
N PRO A 193 21.79 -7.54 6.48
CA PRO A 193 21.99 -8.32 5.26
C PRO A 193 20.82 -8.24 4.26
N LEU A 194 19.79 -7.45 4.55
CA LEU A 194 18.72 -7.20 3.59
C LEU A 194 19.24 -6.31 2.45
N ARG A 195 18.89 -6.69 1.21
CA ARG A 195 19.17 -5.90 0.02
C ARG A 195 17.89 -5.62 -0.76
N LEU A 196 17.61 -4.33 -0.95
CA LEU A 196 16.62 -3.88 -1.93
C LEU A 196 17.20 -4.05 -3.34
N ALA A 197 16.63 -4.99 -4.09
CA ALA A 197 17.02 -5.31 -5.47
C ALA A 197 16.32 -4.41 -6.49
N GLY A 198 15.17 -3.82 -6.15
CA GLY A 198 14.47 -2.88 -7.00
C GLY A 198 13.12 -2.45 -6.43
N ALA A 199 12.43 -1.59 -7.16
CA ALA A 199 11.05 -1.24 -6.89
C ALA A 199 10.23 -1.16 -8.18
N ILE A 200 8.95 -1.50 -8.05
CA ILE A 200 7.95 -1.59 -9.10
C ILE A 200 6.82 -0.64 -8.73
N LEU A 201 6.68 0.45 -9.48
CA LEU A 201 5.64 1.46 -9.23
C LEU A 201 4.57 1.33 -10.29
N ILE A 202 3.34 0.97 -9.89
CA ILE A 202 2.21 0.78 -10.80
C ILE A 202 1.33 2.02 -10.73
N HIS A 203 1.22 2.78 -11.83
CA HIS A 203 0.47 4.06 -11.90
C HIS A 203 0.60 4.95 -10.64
N PRO A 204 1.83 5.31 -10.22
CA PRO A 204 2.08 5.92 -8.91
C PRO A 204 1.38 7.27 -8.72
N GLY A 205 0.81 7.46 -7.53
CA GLY A 205 0.01 8.62 -7.13
C GLY A 205 0.87 9.85 -6.80
N PHE A 206 1.39 10.50 -7.84
CA PHE A 206 2.03 11.82 -7.73
C PHE A 206 1.11 12.91 -8.27
N LEU A 207 1.00 14.00 -7.52
CA LEU A 207 0.22 15.17 -7.90
C LEU A 207 0.95 16.46 -7.50
N ARG A 208 0.68 17.54 -8.21
CA ARG A 208 1.10 18.91 -7.90
C ARG A 208 -0.09 19.86 -8.02
N SER A 209 0.01 21.08 -7.53
CA SER A 209 -1.08 22.06 -7.60
C SER A 209 -1.47 22.43 -9.04
N VAL A 210 -0.48 22.47 -9.94
CA VAL A 210 -0.67 22.77 -11.36
C VAL A 210 -1.12 21.52 -12.11
N LYS A 211 -2.37 21.54 -12.59
CA LYS A 211 -2.98 20.44 -13.34
C LYS A 211 -2.16 20.09 -14.57
N SER A 212 -1.98 18.80 -14.80
CA SER A 212 -1.33 18.30 -16.02
C SER A 212 -2.31 18.33 -17.21
N LYS A 213 -1.80 18.31 -18.45
CA LYS A 213 -2.65 18.17 -19.64
C LYS A 213 -3.50 16.89 -19.58
N SER A 214 -2.90 15.77 -19.19
CA SER A 214 -3.60 14.49 -19.03
C SER A 214 -4.70 14.51 -17.97
N GLU A 215 -4.57 15.32 -16.91
CA GLU A 215 -5.61 15.49 -15.88
C GLU A 215 -6.84 16.26 -16.43
N LEU A 216 -6.63 17.09 -17.46
CA LEU A 216 -7.70 17.85 -18.09
C LEU A 216 -8.35 17.11 -19.27
N GLU A 217 -7.59 16.26 -19.95
CA GLU A 217 -8.03 15.56 -21.17
C GLU A 217 -8.70 14.20 -20.88
N LYS A 218 -8.33 13.51 -19.80
CA LYS A 218 -8.89 12.19 -19.48
C LYS A 218 -10.29 12.33 -18.85
N PRO A 219 -11.27 11.53 -19.31
CA PRO A 219 -12.60 11.52 -18.70
C PRO A 219 -12.53 10.97 -17.27
N GLU A 220 -13.37 11.51 -16.39
CA GLU A 220 -13.54 10.99 -15.04
C GLU A 220 -14.24 9.62 -15.09
N SER A 221 -13.94 8.77 -14.12
CA SER A 221 -14.64 7.48 -13.95
C SER A 221 -15.51 7.52 -12.68
N PRO A 222 -16.51 6.63 -12.56
CA PRO A 222 -17.28 6.50 -11.32
C PRO A 222 -16.43 6.18 -10.08
N PHE A 223 -15.21 5.67 -10.26
CA PHE A 223 -14.29 5.31 -9.17
C PHE A 223 -13.30 6.40 -8.82
N PHE A 224 -13.10 7.34 -9.75
CA PHE A 224 -12.03 8.31 -9.64
C PHE A 224 -12.39 9.58 -10.41
N THR A 225 -12.97 10.53 -9.69
CA THR A 225 -13.19 11.90 -10.16
C THR A 225 -12.10 12.82 -9.63
N ARG A 226 -11.97 14.03 -10.20
CA ARG A 226 -11.02 15.02 -9.70
C ARG A 226 -11.39 15.49 -8.29
N ASP A 227 -12.68 15.57 -7.97
CA ASP A 227 -13.16 15.86 -6.61
C ASP A 227 -12.65 14.81 -5.61
N MET A 228 -12.80 13.52 -5.94
CA MET A 228 -12.30 12.43 -5.11
C MET A 228 -10.78 12.54 -4.91
N LEU A 229 -10.02 12.73 -6.00
CA LEU A 229 -8.57 12.90 -5.95
C LEU A 229 -8.16 14.04 -4.99
N TYR A 230 -8.81 15.20 -5.06
CA TYR A 230 -8.47 16.33 -4.21
C TYR A 230 -8.82 16.08 -2.75
N LYS A 231 -9.95 15.44 -2.46
CA LYS A 231 -10.32 15.05 -1.10
C LYS A 231 -9.39 13.99 -0.51
N PHE A 232 -9.03 12.95 -1.29
CA PHE A 232 -8.02 11.97 -0.86
C PHE A 232 -6.71 12.65 -0.46
N LEU A 233 -6.21 13.60 -1.27
CA LEU A 233 -5.00 14.32 -0.94
C LEU A 233 -5.15 15.23 0.28
N GLN A 234 -6.25 15.99 0.37
CA GLN A 234 -6.52 16.88 1.49
C GLN A 234 -6.64 16.11 2.80
N LEU A 235 -7.24 14.92 2.78
CA LEU A 235 -7.42 14.07 3.94
C LEU A 235 -6.17 13.23 4.24
N GLY A 236 -5.38 12.86 3.23
CA GLY A 236 -4.17 12.06 3.37
C GLY A 236 -2.94 12.82 3.84
N LEU A 237 -2.73 14.05 3.34
CA LEU A 237 -1.58 14.89 3.70
C LEU A 237 -1.74 15.51 5.10
N PRO A 238 -0.63 15.98 5.72
CA PRO A 238 -0.71 16.74 6.96
C PRO A 238 -1.65 17.95 6.84
N GLU A 239 -2.32 18.30 7.93
CA GLU A 239 -3.26 19.42 7.94
C GLU A 239 -2.59 20.75 7.57
N GLY A 240 -3.33 21.61 6.85
CA GLY A 240 -2.84 22.91 6.40
C GLY A 240 -1.81 22.86 5.27
N THR A 241 -1.46 21.68 4.75
CA THR A 241 -0.54 21.56 3.61
C THR A 241 -1.23 21.79 2.27
N THR A 242 -0.42 22.05 1.24
CA THR A 242 -0.89 22.21 -0.14
C THR A 242 -0.62 20.96 -0.97
N ARG A 243 -1.18 20.90 -2.18
CA ARG A 243 -0.92 19.82 -3.14
C ARG A 243 0.53 19.78 -3.65
N ASP A 244 1.32 20.80 -3.36
CA ASP A 244 2.77 20.82 -3.63
C ASP A 244 3.59 20.23 -2.47
N HIS A 245 2.93 19.57 -1.51
CA HIS A 245 3.63 18.88 -0.43
C HIS A 245 4.63 17.85 -1.02
N PRO A 246 5.89 17.80 -0.54
CA PRO A 246 6.93 16.99 -1.14
C PRO A 246 6.70 15.47 -1.15
N ILE A 247 5.73 14.99 -0.37
CA ILE A 247 5.35 13.57 -0.38
C ILE A 247 4.70 13.21 -1.72
N THR A 248 3.76 14.03 -2.20
CA THR A 248 3.00 13.80 -3.43
C THR A 248 3.57 14.56 -4.62
N CYS A 249 4.34 15.62 -4.38
CA CYS A 249 5.03 16.44 -5.38
C CYS A 249 6.56 16.42 -5.14
N PRO A 250 7.26 15.28 -5.35
CA PRO A 250 8.69 15.18 -5.06
C PRO A 250 9.57 16.09 -5.92
N MET A 251 9.04 16.56 -7.07
CA MET A 251 9.71 17.42 -8.04
C MET A 251 9.19 18.89 -8.02
N GLY A 252 8.53 19.30 -6.94
CA GLY A 252 8.09 20.70 -6.74
C GLY A 252 9.25 21.69 -6.65
N GLU A 253 8.94 22.99 -6.69
CA GLU A 253 9.96 24.05 -6.65
C GLU A 253 10.89 23.91 -5.43
N GLY A 254 12.20 23.96 -5.68
CA GLY A 254 13.24 23.93 -4.64
C GLY A 254 13.85 22.56 -4.30
N ARG A 255 13.63 21.49 -5.08
CA ARG A 255 14.23 20.17 -4.81
C ARG A 255 15.05 19.61 -5.97
N GLY A 256 16.28 19.17 -5.67
CA GLY A 256 17.15 18.41 -6.56
C GLY A 256 16.72 16.94 -6.63
N ALA A 257 16.76 16.37 -7.83
CA ALA A 257 16.33 15.01 -8.08
C ALA A 257 17.35 14.00 -7.52
N ALA A 258 17.02 13.33 -6.41
CA ALA A 258 17.67 12.08 -6.05
C ALA A 258 16.83 10.93 -6.62
N TRP A 259 17.09 10.59 -7.89
CA TRP A 259 16.50 9.40 -8.50
C TRP A 259 17.25 8.16 -8.00
N VAL A 260 16.53 7.24 -7.37
CA VAL A 260 16.96 5.84 -7.26
C VAL A 260 16.25 5.11 -8.39
N GLY A 261 17.00 4.46 -9.29
CA GLY A 261 16.46 3.86 -10.51
C GLY A 261 15.41 2.80 -10.21
N PHE A 262 14.16 3.05 -10.58
CA PHE A 262 13.04 2.12 -10.42
C PHE A 262 12.31 1.92 -11.74
N ALA A 263 11.75 0.72 -11.94
CA ALA A 263 10.88 0.44 -13.06
C ALA A 263 9.48 0.99 -12.73
N ALA A 264 9.06 2.04 -13.43
CA ALA A 264 7.67 2.50 -13.40
C ALA A 264 6.90 1.77 -14.49
N VAL A 265 5.80 1.11 -14.11
CA VAL A 265 4.84 0.50 -15.03
C VAL A 265 3.63 1.43 -15.08
N SER A 266 3.47 2.15 -16.20
CA SER A 266 2.40 3.13 -16.37
C SER A 266 1.07 2.53 -16.81
N ASP A 267 1.07 1.33 -17.39
CA ASP A 267 -0.10 0.79 -18.10
C ASP A 267 -0.33 -0.69 -17.77
N VAL A 268 -1.25 -0.97 -16.85
CA VAL A 268 -1.84 -2.32 -16.67
C VAL A 268 -3.36 -2.28 -16.91
N PHE A 269 -3.98 -1.09 -16.93
CA PHE A 269 -5.41 -0.91 -17.21
C PHE A 269 -5.62 0.25 -18.19
N GLY A 270 -5.24 0.05 -19.46
CA GLY A 270 -5.58 0.90 -20.59
C GLY A 270 -6.46 0.13 -21.56
N GLY A 271 -7.65 0.66 -21.83
CA GLY A 271 -8.76 -0.03 -22.49
C GLY A 271 -8.50 -0.52 -23.91
N GLY A 272 -9.27 -1.56 -24.27
CA GLY A 272 -9.83 -1.68 -25.61
C GLY A 272 -11.06 -0.80 -25.77
#